data_AF-A0A942N753-F1
#
_entry.id   AF-A0A942N753-F1
#
_cell.length_a   1.000
_cell.length_b   1.000
_cell.length_c   1.000
_cell.angle_alpha   90.00
_cell.angle_beta   90.00
_cell.angle_gamma   90.00
#
_symmetry.space_group_name_H-M   'P 1'
#
loop_
_entity.id
_entity.type
_entity.pdbx_description
1 polymer ?
#
loop_
_entity_poly.entity_id
_entity_poly.type
_entity_poly.pdbx_seq_one_letter_code
_entity_poly.pdbx_strand_id
1 'polypeptide(L)'
;MPFFGDSLMALVTYPWNPFQERVDCIITPPEVIKPSAQDVRREFVPRYAPFFAKDFKLYKQGSNTPLVLGVDYAFAHPFGQFVKKYNRNVYGSVVMLKQIDAVLTATYSTIGAPFVLNEAAYATLVANIVNSPRQAYWSDLTGVPPAFPSDPHDHPATLSYDYLDMMSHLENLILVMSGTDTGAGELTLKQLVEEHIAKGLPEAHKATPDSIGLDLVANAPKATLEDLLGNSDNSMVSVKVLKEAFRLYAQDKLDLN
;
A
#
# COMPACT_ATOMS: atom_id res chain seq x y z
N MET A 1 30.44 29.22 -51.22
CA MET A 1 30.06 27.99 -50.49
C MET A 1 30.17 28.27 -49.00
N PRO A 2 29.07 28.42 -48.25
CA PRO A 2 29.16 28.42 -46.80
C PRO A 2 28.96 26.99 -46.29
N PHE A 3 29.91 26.55 -45.48
CA PHE A 3 29.83 25.33 -44.68
C PHE A 3 28.63 25.44 -43.73
N PHE A 4 27.66 24.55 -43.88
CA PHE A 4 26.65 24.32 -42.84
C PHE A 4 27.36 23.60 -41.68
N GLY A 5 27.50 24.30 -40.56
CA GLY A 5 27.88 23.69 -39.30
C GLY A 5 26.79 22.72 -38.89
N ASP A 6 27.10 21.44 -39.01
CA ASP A 6 26.29 20.36 -38.46
C ASP A 6 26.38 20.48 -36.94
N SER A 7 25.42 21.19 -36.34
CA SER A 7 25.24 21.22 -34.88
C SER A 7 24.77 19.84 -34.47
N LEU A 8 25.72 18.92 -34.26
CA LEU A 8 25.52 17.68 -33.52
C LEU A 8 24.84 18.06 -32.20
N MET A 9 23.53 17.88 -32.12
CA MET A 9 22.81 17.86 -30.85
C MET A 9 23.50 16.79 -30.02
N ALA A 10 24.38 17.22 -29.10
CA ALA A 10 25.06 16.31 -28.20
C ALA A 10 23.97 15.46 -27.55
N LEU A 11 24.02 14.14 -27.79
CA LEU A 11 23.06 13.20 -27.22
C LEU A 11 23.11 13.40 -25.71
N VAL A 12 22.08 14.04 -25.14
CA VAL A 12 21.97 14.24 -23.69
C VAL A 12 21.88 12.85 -23.09
N THR A 13 23.02 12.38 -22.60
CA THR A 13 23.16 11.03 -22.08
C THR A 13 23.01 11.14 -20.58
N TYR A 14 21.86 10.67 -20.08
CA TYR A 14 21.61 10.62 -18.66
C TYR A 14 22.39 9.45 -18.04
N PRO A 15 23.24 9.70 -17.03
CA PRO A 15 23.97 8.63 -16.38
C PRO A 15 23.03 7.66 -15.66
N TRP A 16 23.54 6.48 -15.34
CA TRP A 16 22.79 5.49 -14.56
C TRP A 16 22.34 6.07 -13.21
N ASN A 17 21.04 6.04 -12.96
CA ASN A 17 20.38 6.63 -11.79
C ASN A 17 19.41 5.62 -11.14
N PRO A 18 19.92 4.59 -10.45
CA PRO A 18 19.08 3.53 -9.88
C PRO A 18 18.23 3.99 -8.69
N PHE A 19 18.64 5.06 -8.00
CA PHE A 19 18.04 5.48 -6.72
C PHE A 19 17.29 6.81 -6.76
N GLN A 20 17.26 7.49 -7.92
CA GLN A 20 16.66 8.82 -8.10
C GLN A 20 17.32 9.91 -7.23
N GLU A 21 18.63 9.86 -7.09
CA GLU A 21 19.39 10.83 -6.27
C GLU A 21 20.14 11.84 -7.13
N ARG A 22 20.27 11.57 -8.43
CA ARG A 22 21.05 12.42 -9.31
C ARG A 22 20.21 13.55 -9.91
N VAL A 23 20.65 14.77 -9.66
CA VAL A 23 20.02 15.99 -10.21
C VAL A 23 20.20 16.12 -11.72
N ASP A 24 21.29 15.57 -12.26
CA ASP A 24 21.57 15.55 -13.70
C ASP A 24 20.63 14.61 -14.48
N CYS A 25 19.86 13.76 -13.79
CA CYS A 25 18.82 12.90 -14.36
C CYS A 25 17.41 13.50 -14.30
N ILE A 26 17.27 14.75 -13.84
CA ILE A 26 16.02 15.49 -13.89
C ILE A 26 15.88 16.13 -15.27
N ILE A 27 14.74 15.89 -15.93
CA ILE A 27 14.51 16.41 -17.27
C ILE A 27 14.26 17.93 -17.19
N THR A 28 15.24 18.68 -17.71
CA THR A 28 15.24 20.14 -17.74
C THR A 28 15.70 20.61 -19.13
N PRO A 29 14.96 21.49 -19.82
CA PRO A 29 13.64 22.01 -19.42
C PRO A 29 12.55 20.91 -19.38
N PRO A 30 11.39 21.15 -18.74
CA PRO A 30 10.28 20.21 -18.75
C PRO A 30 9.94 19.76 -20.17
N GLU A 31 9.66 18.47 -20.33
CA GLU A 31 9.37 17.90 -21.64
C GLU A 31 8.00 18.37 -22.13
N VAL A 32 7.95 18.87 -23.37
CA VAL A 32 6.71 19.30 -24.02
C VAL A 32 6.10 18.11 -24.77
N ILE A 33 4.89 17.72 -24.37
CA ILE A 33 4.12 16.63 -24.98
C ILE A 33 3.00 17.26 -25.79
N LYS A 34 3.09 17.12 -27.11
CA LYS A 34 2.06 17.63 -28.03
C LYS A 34 0.92 16.61 -28.10
N PRO A 35 -0.34 17.03 -27.87
CA PRO A 35 -1.49 16.16 -28.11
C PRO A 35 -1.53 15.80 -29.60
N SER A 36 -1.79 14.54 -29.89
CA SER A 36 -2.19 14.13 -31.23
C SER A 36 -3.60 14.68 -31.50
N ALA A 37 -3.77 15.45 -32.56
CA ALA A 37 -5.06 16.01 -32.95
C ALA A 37 -6.02 14.94 -33.54
N GLN A 38 -5.53 13.72 -33.79
CA GLN A 38 -6.19 12.75 -34.67
C GLN A 38 -6.21 11.32 -34.11
N ASP A 39 -5.61 11.07 -32.95
CA ASP A 39 -5.44 9.71 -32.44
C ASP A 39 -6.38 9.46 -31.25
N VAL A 40 -7.12 8.35 -31.33
CA VAL A 40 -7.93 7.79 -30.24
C VAL A 40 -7.03 7.32 -29.08
N ARG A 41 -5.73 7.17 -29.36
CA ARG A 41 -4.74 6.78 -28.36
C ARG A 41 -4.44 7.89 -27.38
N ARG A 42 -4.78 7.58 -26.14
CA ARG A 42 -4.51 8.40 -24.96
C ARG A 42 -3.20 8.03 -24.28
N GLU A 43 -2.23 7.46 -24.99
CA GLU A 43 -0.96 7.03 -24.41
C GLU A 43 0.20 7.78 -25.06
N PHE A 44 1.18 8.18 -24.24
CA PHE A 44 2.46 8.67 -24.73
C PHE A 44 3.62 8.07 -23.94
N VAL A 45 4.76 7.96 -24.61
CA VAL A 45 6.04 7.57 -24.01
C VAL A 45 6.86 8.85 -23.85
N PRO A 46 7.32 9.22 -22.63
CA PRO A 46 8.26 10.31 -22.47
C PRO A 46 9.61 10.02 -23.17
N ARG A 47 10.25 11.04 -23.74
CA ARG A 47 11.50 10.90 -24.52
C ARG A 47 12.60 10.15 -23.77
N TYR A 48 12.70 10.39 -22.47
CA TYR A 48 13.74 9.82 -21.62
C TYR A 48 13.20 8.75 -20.65
N ALA A 49 12.12 8.06 -21.04
CA ALA A 49 11.71 6.85 -20.36
C ALA A 49 12.83 5.79 -20.37
N PRO A 50 12.90 4.90 -19.36
CA PRO A 50 11.99 4.78 -18.22
C PRO A 50 12.16 5.89 -17.16
N PHE A 51 11.07 6.25 -16.49
CA PHE A 51 11.02 7.33 -15.52
C PHE A 51 10.52 6.86 -14.15
N PHE A 52 10.93 7.57 -13.09
CA PHE A 52 10.43 7.35 -11.74
C PHE A 52 9.03 7.92 -11.57
N ALA A 53 8.13 7.16 -10.93
CA ALA A 53 6.82 7.68 -10.54
C ALA A 53 6.90 8.74 -9.45
N LYS A 54 7.90 8.63 -8.57
CA LYS A 54 8.16 9.64 -7.54
C LYS A 54 8.55 10.95 -8.24
N ASP A 55 7.91 12.03 -7.83
CA ASP A 55 8.11 13.40 -8.33
C ASP A 55 7.78 13.62 -9.83
N PHE A 56 7.16 12.65 -10.50
CA PHE A 56 6.58 12.87 -11.82
C PHE A 56 5.40 13.83 -11.70
N LYS A 57 5.44 14.92 -12.46
CA LYS A 57 4.36 15.92 -12.51
C LYS A 57 4.03 16.22 -13.96
N LEU A 58 2.73 16.26 -14.26
CA LEU A 58 2.20 16.59 -15.57
C LEU A 58 1.33 17.84 -15.45
N TYR A 59 1.50 18.77 -16.36
CA TYR A 59 0.77 20.03 -16.39
C TYR A 59 0.19 20.25 -17.77
N LYS A 60 -0.91 21.02 -17.85
CA LYS A 60 -1.23 21.73 -19.09
C LYS A 60 -0.20 22.85 -19.26
N GLN A 61 0.28 23.07 -20.48
CA GLN A 61 1.26 24.13 -20.75
C GLN A 61 0.72 25.48 -20.28
N GLY A 62 1.51 26.19 -19.46
CA GLY A 62 1.11 27.46 -18.84
C GLY A 62 0.26 27.34 -17.56
N SER A 63 -0.11 26.13 -17.14
CA SER A 63 -0.77 25.88 -15.85
C SER A 63 0.25 25.62 -14.75
N ASN A 64 0.01 26.18 -13.57
CA ASN A 64 0.74 25.84 -12.33
C ASN A 64 0.06 24.72 -11.52
N THR A 65 -1.12 24.28 -11.94
CA THR A 65 -1.85 23.18 -11.30
C THR A 65 -1.48 21.87 -12.00
N PRO A 66 -0.90 20.89 -11.29
CA PRO A 66 -0.61 19.59 -11.87
C PRO A 66 -1.91 18.80 -12.11
N LEU A 67 -1.90 17.97 -13.14
CA LEU A 67 -2.88 16.92 -13.31
C LEU A 67 -2.73 15.87 -12.20
N VAL A 68 -3.84 15.22 -11.86
CA VAL A 68 -3.93 14.28 -10.74
C VAL A 68 -3.72 12.85 -11.23
N LEU A 69 -2.71 12.16 -10.71
CA LEU A 69 -2.48 10.74 -10.96
C LEU A 69 -3.67 9.91 -10.45
N GLY A 70 -4.11 8.93 -11.25
CA GLY A 70 -5.27 8.07 -10.97
C GLY A 70 -6.63 8.68 -11.34
N VAL A 71 -6.68 9.99 -11.63
CA VAL A 71 -7.90 10.69 -12.06
C VAL A 71 -7.76 11.20 -13.50
N ASP A 72 -6.67 11.90 -13.79
CA ASP A 72 -6.42 12.51 -15.08
C ASP A 72 -5.55 11.63 -15.97
N TYR A 73 -4.59 10.92 -15.36
CA TYR A 73 -3.66 10.01 -16.03
C TYR A 73 -3.20 8.89 -15.10
N ALA A 74 -2.64 7.82 -15.67
CA ALA A 74 -2.02 6.71 -14.95
C ALA A 74 -0.67 6.36 -15.60
N PHE A 75 0.21 5.72 -14.84
CA PHE A 75 1.46 5.18 -15.38
C PHE A 75 1.23 3.78 -15.96
N ALA A 76 1.89 3.48 -17.08
CA ALA A 76 1.82 2.20 -17.74
C ALA A 76 3.20 1.67 -18.12
N HIS A 77 3.26 0.40 -18.50
CA HIS A 77 4.49 -0.31 -18.83
C HIS A 77 5.51 -0.29 -17.66
N PRO A 78 5.18 -0.89 -16.49
CA PRO A 78 6.10 -0.93 -15.35
C PRO A 78 7.37 -1.70 -15.70
N PHE A 79 8.53 -1.16 -15.32
CA PHE A 79 9.80 -1.83 -15.54
C PHE A 79 10.08 -2.86 -14.44
N GLY A 80 9.38 -4.00 -14.50
CA GLY A 80 9.34 -5.00 -13.42
C GLY A 80 10.70 -5.49 -12.92
N GLN A 81 11.69 -5.68 -13.80
CA GLN A 81 13.04 -6.09 -13.38
C GLN A 81 13.74 -5.03 -12.53
N PHE A 82 13.61 -3.75 -12.91
CA PHE A 82 14.17 -2.64 -12.16
C PHE A 82 13.45 -2.48 -10.82
N VAL A 83 12.11 -2.51 -10.82
CA VAL A 83 11.29 -2.42 -9.61
C VAL A 83 11.68 -3.51 -8.61
N LYS A 84 11.81 -4.76 -9.06
CA LYS A 84 12.20 -5.90 -8.22
C LYS A 84 13.61 -5.77 -7.64
N LYS A 85 14.55 -5.20 -8.40
CA LYS A 85 15.96 -5.09 -7.98
C LYS A 85 16.22 -3.91 -7.04
N TYR A 86 15.60 -2.76 -7.31
CA TYR A 86 15.89 -1.51 -6.63
C TYR A 86 14.76 -1.03 -5.71
N ASN A 87 13.60 -1.70 -5.69
CA ASN A 87 12.42 -1.30 -4.93
C ASN A 87 12.05 0.17 -5.20
N ARG A 88 11.99 0.52 -6.48
CA ARG A 88 11.63 1.85 -6.98
C ARG A 88 10.64 1.72 -8.12
N ASN A 89 9.54 2.45 -8.03
CA ASN A 89 8.48 2.42 -9.02
C ASN A 89 8.90 3.19 -10.28
N VAL A 90 9.15 2.45 -11.36
CA VAL A 90 9.63 2.96 -12.65
C VAL A 90 8.74 2.47 -13.78
N TYR A 91 8.42 3.36 -14.70
CA TYR A 91 7.45 3.13 -15.78
C TYR A 91 8.00 3.61 -17.12
N GLY A 92 7.47 3.03 -18.21
CA GLY A 92 7.85 3.37 -19.58
C GLY A 92 6.93 4.39 -20.25
N SER A 93 5.72 4.62 -19.73
CA SER A 93 4.69 5.39 -20.45
C SER A 93 3.64 5.98 -19.51
N VAL A 94 2.86 6.90 -20.05
CA VAL A 94 1.72 7.55 -19.39
C VAL A 94 0.46 7.37 -20.24
N VAL A 95 -0.64 6.98 -19.59
CA VAL A 95 -1.96 6.86 -20.21
C VAL A 95 -2.88 7.92 -19.61
N MET A 96 -3.49 8.74 -20.46
CA MET A 96 -4.50 9.72 -20.10
C MET A 96 -5.84 9.03 -19.87
N LEU A 97 -6.44 9.24 -18.70
CA LEU A 97 -7.72 8.65 -18.32
C LEU A 97 -8.91 9.46 -18.87
N LYS A 98 -8.67 10.74 -19.19
CA LYS A 98 -9.64 11.65 -19.81
C LYS A 98 -9.04 12.35 -21.03
N GLN A 99 -9.90 12.83 -21.92
CA GLN A 99 -9.47 13.67 -23.04
C GLN A 99 -8.92 14.99 -22.49
N ILE A 100 -7.72 15.39 -22.95
CA ILE A 100 -7.16 16.70 -22.64
C ILE A 100 -6.68 17.33 -23.93
N ASP A 101 -7.45 18.27 -24.45
CA ASP A 101 -7.14 19.00 -25.69
C ASP A 101 -6.25 20.21 -25.36
N ALA A 102 -5.06 19.94 -24.83
CA ALA A 102 -4.05 20.95 -24.53
C ALA A 102 -2.65 20.36 -24.67
N VAL A 103 -1.67 21.22 -25.01
CA VAL A 103 -0.26 20.86 -24.90
C VAL A 103 0.06 20.58 -23.44
N LEU A 104 0.77 19.49 -23.17
CA LEU A 104 1.17 19.10 -21.83
C LEU A 104 2.66 19.33 -21.63
N THR A 105 3.06 19.51 -20.37
CA THR A 105 4.46 19.58 -19.97
C THR A 105 4.71 18.64 -18.81
N ALA A 106 5.73 17.80 -18.90
CA ALA A 106 6.11 16.84 -17.88
C ALA A 106 7.44 17.20 -17.22
N THR A 107 7.47 17.09 -15.89
CA THR A 107 8.68 17.17 -15.08
C THR A 107 8.88 15.84 -14.38
N TYR A 108 10.04 15.21 -14.59
CA TYR A 108 10.34 13.89 -14.06
C TYR A 108 11.84 13.61 -14.04
N SER A 109 12.22 12.48 -13.44
CA SER A 109 13.58 11.96 -13.47
C SER A 109 13.64 10.63 -14.22
N THR A 110 14.66 10.45 -15.05
CA THR A 110 14.94 9.18 -15.73
C THR A 110 15.84 8.27 -14.90
N ILE A 111 15.77 6.96 -15.16
CA ILE A 111 16.76 6.00 -14.65
C ILE A 111 18.10 6.07 -15.42
N GLY A 112 18.11 6.74 -16.58
CA GLY A 112 19.30 6.96 -17.39
C GLY A 112 19.82 5.71 -18.12
N ALA A 113 21.06 5.80 -18.58
CA ALA A 113 21.71 4.77 -19.38
C ALA A 113 21.84 3.43 -18.62
N PRO A 114 21.76 2.29 -19.31
CA PRO A 114 21.62 2.13 -20.76
C PRO A 114 20.16 2.15 -21.27
N PHE A 115 19.19 2.53 -20.45
CA PHE A 115 17.77 2.29 -20.75
C PHE A 115 17.09 3.38 -21.58
N VAL A 116 17.71 4.56 -21.68
CA VAL A 116 17.22 5.64 -22.53
C VAL A 116 17.54 5.34 -23.98
N LEU A 117 16.51 5.27 -24.82
CA LEU A 117 16.65 5.02 -26.25
C LEU A 117 17.38 6.18 -26.96
N ASN A 118 18.19 5.84 -27.96
CA ASN A 118 18.69 6.84 -28.91
C ASN A 118 17.55 7.36 -29.83
N GLU A 119 17.81 8.44 -30.58
CA GLU A 119 16.79 9.09 -31.42
C GLU A 119 16.15 8.13 -32.43
N ALA A 120 16.94 7.30 -33.12
CA ALA A 120 16.43 6.38 -34.13
C ALA A 120 15.53 5.29 -33.53
N ALA A 121 15.95 4.70 -32.40
CA ALA A 121 15.17 3.70 -31.69
C ALA A 121 13.90 4.29 -31.09
N TYR A 122 13.97 5.52 -30.55
CA TYR A 122 12.82 6.22 -30.02
C TYR A 122 11.81 6.59 -31.12
N ALA A 123 12.26 7.14 -32.25
CA ALA A 123 11.39 7.44 -33.39
C ALA A 123 10.69 6.18 -33.93
N THR A 124 11.42 5.06 -34.00
CA THR A 124 10.86 3.76 -34.38
C THR A 124 9.79 3.30 -33.39
N LEU A 125 10.05 3.43 -32.09
CA LEU A 125 9.08 3.09 -31.03
C LEU A 125 7.81 3.93 -31.18
N VAL A 126 7.93 5.26 -31.31
CA VAL A 126 6.77 6.16 -31.46
C VAL A 126 6.00 5.84 -32.74
N ALA A 127 6.68 5.61 -33.86
CA ALA A 127 6.04 5.21 -35.11
C ALA A 127 5.27 3.89 -34.96
N ASN A 128 5.84 2.88 -34.29
CA ASN A 128 5.15 1.63 -34.01
C ASN A 128 3.94 1.82 -33.10
N ILE A 129 4.06 2.68 -32.08
CA ILE A 129 2.94 3.02 -31.19
C ILE A 129 1.83 3.69 -31.97
N VAL A 130 2.12 4.62 -32.89
CA VAL A 130 1.09 5.27 -33.72
C VAL A 130 0.44 4.25 -34.67
N ASN A 131 1.23 3.40 -35.32
CA ASN A 131 0.77 2.53 -36.41
C ASN A 131 0.23 1.15 -35.99
N SER A 132 0.36 0.72 -34.73
CA SER A 132 -0.09 -0.61 -34.31
C SER A 132 -1.51 -0.58 -33.74
N PRO A 133 -2.60 -0.82 -34.48
CA PRO A 133 -3.95 -0.77 -33.89
C PRO A 133 -4.09 -1.80 -32.73
N ARG A 134 -4.33 -1.32 -31.49
CA ARG A 134 -4.61 -2.19 -30.32
C ARG A 134 -6.09 -2.59 -30.23
N GLN A 135 -6.94 -2.03 -31.08
CA GLN A 135 -8.34 -2.38 -31.22
C GLN A 135 -8.53 -2.88 -32.65
N ALA A 136 -8.87 -4.16 -32.80
CA ALA A 136 -9.55 -4.64 -33.99
C ALA A 136 -11.03 -4.70 -33.62
N TYR A 137 -11.90 -4.11 -34.44
CA TYR A 137 -13.32 -4.36 -34.23
C TYR A 137 -13.60 -5.82 -34.58
N TRP A 138 -14.52 -6.45 -33.86
CA TRP A 138 -14.95 -7.80 -34.18
C TRP A 138 -15.42 -7.93 -35.64
N SER A 139 -15.99 -6.85 -36.19
CA SER A 139 -16.37 -6.70 -37.61
C SER A 139 -15.20 -6.74 -38.60
N ASP A 140 -13.99 -6.46 -38.15
CA ASP A 140 -12.79 -6.40 -39.00
C ASP A 140 -12.14 -7.80 -39.15
N LEU A 141 -12.59 -8.77 -38.35
CA LEU A 141 -12.14 -10.16 -38.42
C LEU A 141 -12.96 -10.92 -39.47
N THR A 142 -12.28 -11.48 -40.48
CA THR A 142 -12.91 -12.35 -41.48
C THR A 142 -12.84 -13.81 -41.05
N GLY A 143 -13.86 -14.62 -41.37
CA GLY A 143 -13.88 -16.06 -41.06
C GLY A 143 -14.30 -16.42 -39.63
N VAL A 144 -14.87 -15.47 -38.87
CA VAL A 144 -15.44 -15.70 -37.53
C VAL A 144 -16.93 -15.30 -37.50
N PRO A 145 -17.76 -15.84 -36.58
CA PRO A 145 -19.17 -15.46 -36.47
C PRO A 145 -19.36 -13.95 -36.24
N PRO A 146 -20.38 -13.29 -36.80
CA PRO A 146 -20.54 -11.83 -36.77
C PRO A 146 -20.84 -11.24 -35.37
N ALA A 147 -21.29 -12.08 -34.44
CA ALA A 147 -21.46 -11.76 -33.04
C ALA A 147 -21.26 -13.03 -32.20
N PHE A 148 -20.93 -12.85 -30.93
CA PHE A 148 -20.95 -13.96 -29.97
C PHE A 148 -22.41 -14.39 -29.76
N PRO A 149 -22.76 -15.68 -29.92
CA PRO A 149 -24.12 -16.13 -29.66
C PRO A 149 -24.45 -15.93 -28.17
N SER A 150 -25.66 -15.47 -27.86
CA SER A 150 -26.11 -15.40 -26.47
C SER A 150 -26.33 -16.83 -25.96
N ASP A 151 -25.58 -17.23 -24.96
CA ASP A 151 -25.85 -18.47 -24.23
C ASP A 151 -27.14 -18.28 -23.40
N PRO A 152 -28.02 -19.30 -23.27
CA PRO A 152 -29.17 -19.21 -22.38
C PRO A 152 -28.70 -18.99 -20.93
N HIS A 153 -28.81 -17.75 -20.45
CA HIS A 153 -28.41 -17.34 -19.11
C HIS A 153 -29.64 -17.14 -18.23
N ASP A 154 -30.47 -18.18 -18.16
CA ASP A 154 -31.59 -18.18 -17.22
C ASP A 154 -31.02 -18.26 -15.79
N HIS A 155 -31.48 -17.34 -14.94
CA HIS A 155 -31.19 -17.33 -13.51
C HIS A 155 -32.39 -17.89 -12.73
N PRO A 156 -32.67 -19.21 -12.77
CA PRO A 156 -33.76 -19.76 -11.99
C PRO A 156 -33.49 -19.49 -10.52
N ALA A 157 -34.51 -18.97 -9.81
CA ALA A 157 -34.43 -18.63 -8.39
C ALA A 157 -34.03 -19.82 -7.48
N THR A 158 -34.08 -21.05 -8.00
CA THR A 158 -33.64 -22.27 -7.32
C THR A 158 -32.12 -22.46 -7.32
N LEU A 159 -31.36 -21.70 -8.13
CA LEU A 159 -29.90 -21.75 -8.17
C LEU A 159 -29.24 -20.67 -7.31
N SER A 160 -30.02 -19.77 -6.74
CA SER A 160 -29.56 -18.83 -5.73
C SER A 160 -30.03 -19.29 -4.35
N TYR A 161 -29.06 -19.66 -3.53
CA TYR A 161 -29.26 -20.08 -2.15
C TYR A 161 -29.04 -18.88 -1.21
N ASP A 162 -29.47 -19.03 0.04
CA ASP A 162 -29.03 -18.17 1.16
C ASP A 162 -29.56 -16.73 1.17
N TYR A 163 -30.62 -16.42 0.40
CA TYR A 163 -31.31 -15.12 0.54
C TYR A 163 -31.86 -14.90 1.95
N LEU A 164 -32.34 -15.98 2.59
CA LEU A 164 -32.83 -15.93 3.96
C LEU A 164 -31.69 -15.60 4.93
N ASP A 165 -30.55 -16.27 4.78
CA ASP A 165 -29.37 -16.02 5.61
C ASP A 165 -28.81 -14.61 5.41
N MET A 166 -28.78 -14.11 4.16
CA MET A 166 -28.40 -12.73 3.86
C MET A 166 -29.34 -11.73 4.54
N MET A 167 -30.65 -11.97 4.49
CA MET A 167 -31.65 -11.13 5.17
C MET A 167 -31.42 -11.15 6.69
N SER A 168 -31.17 -12.32 7.29
CA SER A 168 -30.83 -12.43 8.71
C SER A 168 -29.54 -11.70 9.09
N HIS A 169 -28.52 -11.70 8.22
CA HIS A 169 -27.28 -10.95 8.46
C HIS A 169 -27.51 -9.42 8.38
N LEU A 170 -28.38 -8.96 7.47
CA LEU A 170 -28.77 -7.55 7.37
C LEU A 170 -29.57 -7.09 8.59
N GLU A 171 -30.50 -7.92 9.08
CA GLU A 171 -31.24 -7.66 10.32
C GLU A 171 -30.30 -7.57 11.53
N ASN A 172 -29.34 -8.49 11.64
CA ASN A 172 -28.31 -8.44 12.68
C ASN A 172 -27.45 -7.18 12.61
N LEU A 173 -27.07 -6.73 11.42
CA LEU A 173 -26.35 -5.48 11.22
C LEU A 173 -27.17 -4.27 11.68
N ILE A 174 -28.46 -4.24 11.35
CA ILE A 174 -29.39 -3.18 11.80
C ILE A 174 -29.50 -3.20 13.33
N LEU A 175 -29.64 -4.36 13.94
CA LEU A 175 -29.72 -4.53 15.40
C LEU A 175 -28.44 -4.05 16.09
N VAL A 176 -27.28 -4.42 15.54
CA VAL A 176 -25.97 -3.98 16.02
C VAL A 176 -25.81 -2.46 15.90
N MET A 177 -26.28 -1.86 14.81
CA MET A 177 -26.16 -0.43 14.56
C MET A 177 -27.17 0.42 15.34
N SER A 178 -28.37 -0.09 15.63
CA SER A 178 -29.44 0.70 16.24
C SER A 178 -29.33 0.82 17.76
N GLY A 179 -28.50 0.00 18.42
CA GLY A 179 -28.24 0.08 19.86
C GLY A 179 -29.49 -0.09 20.74
N THR A 180 -30.62 -0.47 20.15
CA THR A 180 -31.90 -0.64 20.81
C THR A 180 -32.04 -2.08 21.26
N ASP A 181 -31.88 -2.28 22.56
CA ASP A 181 -32.23 -3.48 23.29
C ASP A 181 -33.70 -3.84 22.99
N THR A 182 -33.93 -4.85 22.13
CA THR A 182 -35.28 -5.34 21.80
C THR A 182 -35.79 -6.38 22.80
N GLY A 183 -35.13 -6.54 23.96
CA GLY A 183 -35.65 -7.39 25.04
C GLY A 183 -35.62 -8.89 24.74
N ALA A 184 -34.89 -9.31 23.70
CA ALA A 184 -34.75 -10.71 23.29
C ALA A 184 -33.54 -11.42 23.94
N GLY A 185 -32.98 -10.90 25.04
CA GLY A 185 -31.91 -11.57 25.79
C GLY A 185 -30.57 -11.69 25.06
N GLU A 186 -30.40 -11.03 23.92
CA GLU A 186 -29.15 -11.02 23.16
C GLU A 186 -28.27 -9.84 23.61
N LEU A 187 -27.07 -10.17 24.10
CA LEU A 187 -26.10 -9.19 24.58
C LEU A 187 -25.70 -8.24 23.44
N THR A 188 -25.94 -6.95 23.62
CA THR A 188 -25.48 -5.91 22.67
C THR A 188 -23.95 -5.88 22.59
N LEU A 189 -23.37 -5.38 21.49
CA LEU A 189 -21.91 -5.18 21.39
C LEU A 189 -21.36 -4.35 22.56
N LYS A 190 -22.14 -3.37 23.05
CA LYS A 190 -21.79 -2.58 24.23
C LYS A 190 -21.66 -3.46 25.47
N GLN A 191 -22.64 -4.32 25.73
CA GLN A 191 -22.58 -5.26 26.86
C GLN A 191 -21.45 -6.27 26.70
N LEU A 192 -21.20 -6.80 25.49
CA LEU A 192 -20.08 -7.72 25.24
C LEU A 192 -18.71 -7.06 25.46
N VAL A 193 -18.55 -5.79 25.06
CA VAL A 193 -17.33 -5.01 25.30
C VAL A 193 -17.18 -4.67 26.78
N GLU A 194 -18.27 -4.27 27.45
CA GLU A 194 -18.25 -4.00 28.89
C GLU A 194 -17.91 -5.26 29.71
N GLU A 195 -18.49 -6.42 29.35
CA GLU A 195 -18.15 -7.71 29.94
C GLU A 195 -16.71 -8.14 29.64
N HIS A 196 -16.19 -7.84 28.45
CA HIS A 196 -14.82 -8.14 28.08
C HIS A 196 -13.82 -7.28 28.86
N ILE A 197 -14.08 -5.98 29.01
CA ILE A 197 -13.26 -5.05 29.80
C ILE A 197 -13.22 -5.46 31.28
N ALA A 198 -14.31 -6.04 31.80
CA ALA A 198 -14.37 -6.51 33.18
C ALA A 198 -13.63 -7.84 33.44
N LYS A 199 -13.26 -8.60 32.39
CA LYS A 199 -12.57 -9.89 32.52
C LYS A 199 -11.05 -9.72 32.64
N GLY A 200 -10.42 -10.60 33.42
CA GLY A 200 -8.97 -10.69 33.51
C GLY A 200 -8.32 -11.20 32.22
N LEU A 201 -7.02 -10.98 32.06
CA LEU A 201 -6.23 -11.40 30.89
C LEU A 201 -6.43 -12.88 30.49
N PRO A 202 -6.48 -13.86 31.42
CA PRO A 202 -6.70 -15.26 31.06
C PRO A 202 -8.09 -15.53 30.49
N GLU A 203 -9.12 -14.88 31.02
CA GLU A 203 -10.50 -15.10 30.59
C GLU A 203 -10.82 -14.33 29.30
N ALA A 204 -10.32 -13.10 29.18
CA ALA A 204 -10.57 -12.18 28.07
C ALA A 204 -9.78 -12.55 26.81
N HIS A 205 -8.51 -12.91 26.95
CA HIS A 205 -7.58 -13.07 25.82
C HIS A 205 -6.94 -14.47 25.74
N LYS A 206 -7.32 -15.41 26.61
CA LYS A 206 -6.70 -16.75 26.70
C LYS A 206 -5.16 -16.66 26.80
N ALA A 207 -4.68 -15.59 27.42
CA ALA A 207 -3.27 -15.25 27.50
C ALA A 207 -2.81 -15.32 28.96
N THR A 208 -1.54 -15.65 29.15
CA THR A 208 -0.89 -15.63 30.46
C THR A 208 -0.13 -14.31 30.65
N PRO A 209 0.23 -13.95 31.89
CA PRO A 209 1.12 -12.82 32.16
C PRO A 209 2.41 -12.83 31.33
N ASP A 210 2.99 -14.00 31.08
CA ASP A 210 4.20 -14.17 30.26
C ASP A 210 3.95 -13.80 28.78
N SER A 211 2.70 -13.96 28.31
CA SER A 211 2.33 -13.64 26.91
C SER A 211 2.45 -12.14 26.60
N ILE A 212 2.44 -11.29 27.63
CA ILE A 212 2.63 -9.84 27.50
C ILE A 212 3.98 -9.36 28.06
N GLY A 213 4.90 -10.29 28.33
CA GLY A 213 6.23 -9.96 28.86
C GLY A 213 6.22 -9.47 30.30
N LEU A 214 5.17 -9.79 31.08
CA LEU A 214 5.11 -9.38 32.49
C LEU A 214 6.14 -10.13 33.36
N ASP A 215 6.61 -11.29 32.89
CA ASP A 215 7.74 -12.04 33.41
C ASP A 215 9.09 -11.32 33.24
N LEU A 216 9.19 -10.44 32.23
CA LEU A 216 10.38 -9.62 31.96
C LEU A 216 10.42 -8.35 32.82
N VAL A 217 9.34 -8.03 33.53
CA VAL A 217 9.29 -6.92 34.47
C VAL A 217 9.78 -7.42 35.82
N ALA A 218 10.85 -6.81 36.35
CA ALA A 218 11.37 -7.12 37.67
C ALA A 218 10.30 -6.87 38.75
N ASN A 219 9.65 -7.94 39.21
CA ASN A 219 8.63 -7.90 40.25
C ASN A 219 9.19 -8.49 41.55
N ALA A 220 8.98 -7.80 42.67
CA ALA A 220 9.43 -8.29 43.98
C ALA A 220 8.31 -9.13 44.60
N PRO A 221 8.44 -10.47 44.68
CA PRO A 221 7.42 -11.31 45.28
C PRO A 221 7.19 -10.96 46.75
N LYS A 222 5.99 -11.23 47.27
CA LYS A 222 5.69 -11.01 48.69
C LYS A 222 6.44 -12.05 49.54
N ALA A 223 7.12 -11.59 50.60
CA ALA A 223 7.82 -12.48 51.51
C ALA A 223 6.86 -13.43 52.25
N THR A 224 7.28 -14.67 52.44
CA THR A 224 6.59 -15.70 53.24
C THR A 224 7.20 -15.84 54.65
N LEU A 225 6.78 -16.82 55.44
CA LEU A 225 7.42 -17.11 56.73
C LEU A 225 8.67 -17.98 56.58
N GLU A 226 8.76 -18.79 55.53
CA GLU A 226 9.92 -19.64 55.24
C GLU A 226 11.14 -18.80 54.85
N ASP A 227 10.87 -17.68 54.18
CA ASP A 227 11.79 -16.61 53.81
C ASP A 227 12.59 -16.04 55.00
N LEU A 228 12.10 -16.18 56.23
CA LEU A 228 12.82 -15.78 57.45
C LEU A 228 14.07 -16.62 57.70
N LEU A 229 14.20 -17.78 57.06
CA LEU A 229 15.33 -18.70 57.22
C LEU A 229 16.50 -18.46 56.25
N GLY A 230 16.49 -17.35 55.49
CA GLY A 230 17.67 -16.87 54.75
C GLY A 230 17.64 -16.94 53.22
N ASN A 231 16.47 -17.01 52.58
CA ASN A 231 16.34 -17.11 51.10
C ASN A 231 15.55 -15.93 50.49
N SER A 232 15.89 -14.67 50.83
CA SER A 232 14.99 -13.52 50.62
C SER A 232 15.67 -12.24 50.12
N ASP A 233 16.42 -12.31 49.02
CA ASP A 233 17.19 -11.16 48.51
C ASP A 233 16.32 -10.06 47.88
N ASN A 234 15.13 -10.39 47.36
CA ASN A 234 14.30 -9.43 46.61
C ASN A 234 12.79 -9.60 46.88
N SER A 235 12.41 -9.82 48.15
CA SER A 235 11.02 -10.04 48.55
C SER A 235 10.43 -8.87 49.35
N MET A 236 9.17 -8.51 49.10
CA MET A 236 8.44 -7.47 49.81
C MET A 236 7.91 -7.98 51.16
N VAL A 237 8.46 -7.46 52.26
CA VAL A 237 8.08 -7.86 53.63
C VAL A 237 6.71 -7.30 54.02
N SER A 238 5.77 -8.18 54.34
CA SER A 238 4.47 -7.77 54.89
C SER A 238 4.52 -7.60 56.42
N VAL A 239 3.64 -6.77 56.99
CA VAL A 239 3.54 -6.56 58.46
C VAL A 239 3.35 -7.88 59.22
N LYS A 240 2.67 -8.87 58.63
CA LYS A 240 2.51 -10.20 59.23
C LYS A 240 3.86 -10.91 59.40
N VAL A 241 4.68 -10.93 58.35
CA VAL A 241 5.99 -11.58 58.33
C VAL A 241 6.95 -10.85 59.27
N LEU A 242 6.93 -9.51 59.26
CA LEU A 242 7.72 -8.70 60.19
C LEU A 242 7.39 -9.00 61.66
N LYS A 243 6.09 -9.10 61.99
CA LYS A 243 5.67 -9.46 63.36
C LYS A 243 6.14 -10.85 63.76
N GLU A 244 6.14 -11.81 62.83
CA GLU A 244 6.60 -13.17 63.11
C GLU A 244 8.12 -13.24 63.27
N ALA A 245 8.88 -12.49 62.46
CA ALA A 245 10.32 -12.34 62.62
C ALA A 245 10.68 -11.87 64.04
N PHE A 246 9.99 -10.85 64.54
CA PHE A 246 10.19 -10.37 65.92
C PHE A 246 9.84 -11.42 66.98
N ARG A 247 8.81 -12.25 66.75
CA ARG A 247 8.46 -13.33 67.69
C ARG A 247 9.50 -14.45 67.71
N LEU A 248 9.99 -14.86 66.55
CA LEU A 248 10.99 -15.92 66.44
C LEU A 248 12.34 -15.46 66.99
N TYR A 249 12.72 -14.21 66.75
CA TYR A 249 13.90 -13.61 67.35
C TYR A 249 13.80 -13.56 68.88
N ALA A 250 12.66 -13.14 69.43
CA ALA A 250 12.43 -13.12 70.88
C ALA A 250 12.41 -14.52 71.54
N GLN A 251 12.35 -15.59 70.74
CA GLN A 251 12.38 -16.99 71.20
C GLN A 251 13.72 -17.68 70.91
N ASP A 252 14.75 -16.94 70.47
CA ASP A 252 16.05 -17.47 70.01
C ASP A 252 15.93 -18.52 68.90
N LYS A 253 14.88 -18.40 68.06
CA LYS A 253 14.59 -19.33 66.93
C LYS A 253 14.88 -18.73 65.56
N LEU A 254 15.40 -17.50 65.51
CA LEU A 254 15.79 -16.81 64.30
C LEU A 254 17.22 -16.32 64.46
N ASP A 255 18.15 -16.89 63.69
CA ASP A 255 19.53 -16.42 63.65
C ASP A 255 19.63 -15.21 62.70
N LEU A 256 20.29 -14.15 63.15
CA LEU A 256 20.49 -12.92 62.38
C LEU A 256 21.93 -12.77 61.88
N ASN A 257 22.80 -13.76 62.13
CA ASN A 257 24.20 -13.77 61.73
C ASN A 257 24.47 -14.59 60.47
#